data_AF-R7XT04-F1
#
_entry.id   AF-R7XT04-F1
#
_cell.length_a   1.000
_cell.length_b   1.000
_cell.length_c   1.000
_cell.angle_alpha   90.00
_cell.angle_beta   90.00
_cell.angle_gamma   90.00
#
_symmetry.space_group_name_H-M   'P 1'
#
loop_
_entity.id
_entity.type
_entity.pdbx_description
1 polymer ?
#
loop_
_entity_poly.entity_id
_entity_poly.type
_entity_poly.pdbx_seq_one_letter_code
_entity_poly.pdbx_strand_id
1 'polypeptide(L)'
;MSAVPVAEASSERLLDATGVIESFGGVHAVRNVDLHVDRGEIVGLIGPNGSGKSTMLGCLSRDVDVDEGSISFEGRVIDRLGPSRVARSGIGRTFQNVRVFSELTVRQNAQLSRNWSEVGPLRMLGRTDQHCL
;
A
#
# COMPACT_ATOMS: atom_id res chain seq x y z
N MET A 1 3.08 -15.00 -25.64
CA MET A 1 2.85 -14.73 -24.21
C MET A 1 4.02 -15.35 -23.45
N SER A 2 5.10 -14.59 -23.23
CA SER A 2 6.26 -15.07 -22.48
C SER A 2 5.99 -14.85 -21.00
N ALA A 3 6.06 -15.91 -20.20
CA ALA A 3 5.97 -15.81 -18.75
C ALA A 3 7.10 -14.89 -18.25
N VAL A 4 6.75 -13.93 -17.39
CA VAL A 4 7.73 -13.14 -16.64
C VAL A 4 8.34 -14.10 -15.61
N PRO A 5 9.68 -14.28 -15.57
CA PRO A 5 10.30 -15.15 -14.58
C PRO A 5 10.07 -14.57 -13.18
N VAL A 6 9.46 -15.35 -12.29
CA VAL A 6 9.42 -15.04 -10.86
C VAL A 6 10.85 -15.26 -10.35
N ALA A 7 11.54 -14.18 -10.00
CA ALA A 7 12.92 -14.21 -9.53
C ALA A 7 13.06 -15.12 -8.30
N GLU A 8 14.16 -15.88 -8.21
CA GLU A 8 14.49 -16.67 -7.02
C GLU A 8 14.56 -15.73 -5.80
N ALA A 9 13.73 -16.02 -4.79
CA ALA A 9 13.66 -15.25 -3.56
C ALA A 9 15.00 -15.33 -2.82
N SER A 10 15.69 -14.19 -2.69
CA SER A 10 16.77 -14.05 -1.73
C SER A 10 16.17 -14.05 -0.32
N SER A 11 16.79 -14.74 0.64
CA SER A 11 16.43 -14.83 2.08
C SER A 11 16.37 -13.49 2.84
N GLU A 12 16.40 -12.35 2.15
CA GLU A 12 16.27 -11.03 2.75
C GLU A 12 14.78 -10.69 2.90
N ARG A 13 14.29 -10.72 4.14
CA ARG A 13 12.92 -10.26 4.47
C ARG A 13 12.78 -8.79 4.10
N LEU A 14 11.94 -8.52 3.10
CA LEU A 14 11.60 -7.18 2.66
C LEU A 14 10.55 -6.55 3.58
N LEU A 15 9.54 -7.34 3.95
CA LEU A 15 8.46 -6.95 4.84
C LEU A 15 8.32 -8.00 5.94
N ASP A 16 8.16 -7.58 7.18
CA ASP A 16 7.93 -8.46 8.31
C ASP A 16 6.88 -7.84 9.23
N ALA A 17 5.79 -8.58 9.46
CA ALA A 17 4.71 -8.25 10.36
C ALA A 17 4.61 -9.37 11.40
N THR A 18 4.81 -9.04 12.67
CA THR A 18 4.81 -10.01 13.78
C THR A 18 3.70 -9.65 14.76
N GLY A 19 2.84 -10.62 15.04
CA GLY A 19 1.79 -10.55 16.05
C GLY A 19 0.78 -9.43 15.83
N VAL A 20 0.42 -9.11 14.58
CA VAL A 20 -0.46 -7.98 14.26
C VAL A 20 -1.87 -8.25 14.79
N ILE A 21 -2.40 -7.34 15.59
CA ILE A 21 -3.78 -7.31 16.08
C ILE A 21 -4.42 -5.98 15.67
N GLU A 22 -5.66 -6.04 15.18
CA GLU A 22 -6.45 -4.85 14.88
C GLU A 22 -7.93 -5.11 15.10
N SER A 23 -8.60 -4.14 15.75
CA SER A 23 -9.96 -4.28 16.26
C SER A 23 -10.82 -3.06 15.94
N PHE A 24 -12.02 -3.29 15.42
CA PHE A 24 -13.01 -2.23 15.22
C PHE A 24 -14.18 -2.41 16.19
N GLY A 25 -14.37 -1.44 17.08
CA GLY A 25 -15.50 -1.46 18.03
C GLY A 25 -15.57 -2.74 18.89
N GLY A 26 -14.41 -3.28 19.27
CA GLY A 26 -14.31 -4.52 20.06
C GLY A 26 -14.34 -5.82 19.24
N VAL A 27 -14.49 -5.75 17.91
CA VAL A 27 -14.38 -6.91 17.03
C VAL A 27 -13.00 -6.95 16.41
N HIS A 28 -12.20 -7.97 16.78
CA HIS A 28 -10.91 -8.19 16.14
C HIS A 28 -11.08 -8.58 14.67
N ALA A 29 -10.66 -7.67 13.78
CA ALA A 29 -10.58 -7.89 12.34
C ALA A 29 -9.28 -8.60 11.95
N VAL A 30 -8.19 -8.39 12.70
CA VAL A 30 -6.93 -9.14 12.62
C VAL A 30 -6.60 -9.66 14.02
N ARG A 31 -6.24 -10.93 14.14
CA ARG A 31 -6.05 -11.62 15.43
C ARG A 31 -4.69 -12.32 15.48
N ASN A 32 -3.67 -11.59 15.90
CA ASN A 32 -2.30 -12.07 16.12
C ASN A 32 -1.73 -12.76 14.88
N VAL A 33 -1.60 -12.00 13.80
CA VAL A 33 -1.14 -12.51 12.50
C VAL A 33 0.34 -12.22 12.30
N ASP A 34 1.09 -13.27 11.99
CA ASP A 34 2.46 -13.19 11.49
C ASP A 34 2.47 -13.32 9.96
N LEU A 35 3.18 -12.43 9.27
CA LEU A 35 3.35 -12.45 7.83
C LEU A 35 4.70 -11.83 7.45
N HIS A 36 5.41 -12.47 6.53
CA HIS A 36 6.60 -11.89 5.92
C HIS A 36 6.50 -11.97 4.39
N VAL A 37 7.30 -11.13 3.73
CA VAL A 37 7.50 -11.16 2.29
C VAL A 37 8.99 -10.98 2.04
N ASP A 38 9.60 -11.93 1.35
CA ASP A 38 11.00 -11.84 0.94
C ASP A 38 11.16 -10.97 -0.31
N ARG A 39 12.37 -10.42 -0.51
CA ARG A 39 12.64 -9.58 -1.69
C ARG A 39 12.45 -10.39 -2.98
N GLY A 40 11.56 -9.90 -3.84
CA GLY A 40 11.22 -10.54 -5.12
C GLY A 40 10.08 -11.57 -5.04
N GLU A 41 9.56 -11.83 -3.84
CA GLU A 41 8.47 -12.77 -3.62
C GLU A 41 7.10 -12.17 -3.99
N ILE A 42 6.19 -13.03 -4.46
CA ILE A 42 4.78 -12.70 -4.64
C ILE A 42 3.96 -13.53 -3.64
N VAL A 43 3.40 -12.85 -2.63
CA VAL A 43 2.57 -13.47 -1.59
C VAL A 43 1.08 -13.18 -1.83
N GLY A 44 0.27 -14.24 -1.79
CA GLY A 44 -1.19 -14.15 -1.92
C GLY A 44 -1.89 -14.31 -0.57
N LEU A 45 -2.62 -13.29 -0.12
CA LEU A 45 -3.49 -13.38 1.06
C LEU A 45 -4.92 -13.74 0.65
N ILE A 46 -5.35 -14.98 0.90
CA ILE A 46 -6.63 -15.54 0.46
C ILE A 46 -7.52 -15.90 1.65
N GLY A 47 -8.83 -15.74 1.50
CA GLY A 47 -9.82 -16.04 2.55
C GLY A 47 -11.20 -15.47 2.22
N PRO A 48 -12.26 -15.89 2.93
CA PRO A 48 -13.63 -15.45 2.68
C PRO A 48 -13.84 -13.95 2.99
N ASN A 49 -14.93 -13.36 2.51
CA ASN A 49 -15.26 -11.98 2.85
C ASN A 49 -15.41 -11.82 4.37
N GLY A 50 -14.91 -10.71 4.91
CA GLY A 50 -14.89 -10.47 6.36
C GLY A 50 -13.74 -11.13 7.11
N SER A 51 -12.86 -11.90 6.46
CA SER A 51 -11.72 -12.57 7.12
C SER A 51 -10.55 -11.65 7.49
N GLY A 52 -10.72 -10.33 7.44
CA GLY A 52 -9.66 -9.37 7.80
C GLY A 52 -8.63 -9.04 6.72
N LYS A 53 -8.72 -9.56 5.49
CA LYS A 53 -7.69 -9.34 4.44
C LYS A 53 -7.44 -7.86 4.11
N SER A 54 -8.52 -7.12 3.84
CA SER A 54 -8.41 -5.69 3.52
C SER A 54 -7.87 -4.89 4.71
N THR A 55 -8.20 -5.32 5.93
CA THR A 55 -7.67 -4.76 7.18
C THR A 55 -6.19 -5.05 7.33
N MET A 56 -5.74 -6.29 7.12
CA MET A 56 -4.33 -6.67 7.17
C MET A 56 -3.51 -5.86 6.15
N LEU A 57 -3.98 -5.77 4.90
CA LEU A 57 -3.35 -4.88 3.92
C LEU A 57 -3.37 -3.42 4.41
N GLY A 58 -4.43 -3.00 5.10
CA GLY A 58 -4.59 -1.73 5.85
C GLY A 58 -3.42 -1.42 6.76
N CYS A 59 -3.16 -2.36 7.67
CA CYS A 59 -2.10 -2.29 8.64
C CYS A 59 -0.73 -2.23 7.96
N LEU A 60 -0.49 -3.08 6.96
CA LEU A 60 0.78 -3.12 6.20
C LEU A 60 1.09 -1.82 5.46
N SER A 61 0.08 -1.14 4.88
CA SER A 61 0.25 0.17 4.25
C SER A 61 0.13 1.36 5.23
N ARG A 62 -0.12 1.07 6.52
CA ARG A 62 -0.42 2.05 7.57
C ARG A 62 -1.62 2.96 7.27
N ASP A 63 -2.54 2.53 6.42
CA ASP A 63 -3.84 3.20 6.23
C ASP A 63 -4.83 2.87 7.37
N VAL A 64 -4.59 1.75 8.07
CA VAL A 64 -5.25 1.35 9.30
C VAL A 64 -4.17 1.26 10.37
N ASP A 65 -4.53 1.66 11.60
CA ASP A 65 -3.65 1.48 12.74
C ASP A 65 -3.52 0.01 13.14
N VAL A 66 -2.64 -0.23 14.09
CA VAL A 66 -2.34 -1.55 14.62
C VAL A 66 -2.45 -1.41 16.13
N ASP A 67 -3.38 -2.13 16.73
CA ASP A 67 -3.56 -2.15 18.18
C ASP A 67 -2.33 -2.76 18.88
N GLU A 68 -1.84 -3.90 18.38
CA GLU A 68 -0.69 -4.63 18.91
C GLU A 68 0.13 -5.31 17.81
N GLY A 69 1.40 -5.58 18.09
CA GLY A 69 2.35 -6.17 17.14
C GLY A 69 3.32 -5.13 16.56
N SER A 70 4.10 -5.55 15.55
CA SER A 70 5.03 -4.65 14.86
C SER A 70 5.16 -5.00 13.39
N ILE A 71 5.37 -3.98 12.56
CA ILE A 71 5.59 -4.07 11.13
C ILE A 71 6.90 -3.37 10.79
N SER A 72 7.75 -4.05 10.02
CA SER A 72 8.99 -3.51 9.50
C SER A 72 9.11 -3.70 7.99
N PHE A 73 9.77 -2.74 7.34
CA PHE A 73 10.06 -2.75 5.91
C PHE A 73 11.53 -2.42 5.69
N GLU A 74 12.25 -3.25 4.93
CA GLU A 74 13.71 -3.19 4.75
C GLU A 74 14.44 -3.06 6.10
N GLY A 75 14.02 -3.85 7.09
CA GLY A 75 14.58 -3.87 8.45
C GLY A 75 14.24 -2.64 9.31
N ARG A 76 13.39 -1.72 8.84
CA ARG A 76 12.99 -0.51 9.60
C ARG A 76 11.55 -0.63 10.08
N VAL A 77 11.34 -0.46 11.38
CA VAL A 77 10.00 -0.44 11.99
C VAL A 77 9.21 0.76 11.45
N ILE A 78 7.99 0.52 10.96
CA ILE A 78 7.13 1.53 10.35
C ILE A 78 5.87 1.86 11.16
N ASP A 79 5.68 1.24 12.32
CA ASP A 79 4.49 1.37 13.18
C ASP A 79 4.09 2.82 13.47
N ARG A 80 5.08 3.72 13.61
CA ARG A 80 4.86 5.14 13.95
C ARG A 80 4.84 6.08 12.75
N LEU A 81 4.96 5.53 11.55
CA LEU A 81 4.94 6.33 10.32
C LEU A 81 3.51 6.44 9.81
N GLY A 82 3.07 7.67 9.51
CA GLY A 82 1.81 7.88 8.81
C GLY A 82 1.88 7.40 7.35
N PRO A 83 0.72 7.18 6.69
CA PRO A 83 0.63 6.58 5.35
C PRO A 83 1.54 7.23 4.31
N SER A 84 1.65 8.56 4.30
CA SER A 84 2.50 9.27 3.32
C SER A 84 3.99 9.00 3.51
N ARG A 85 4.46 8.72 4.72
CA ARG A 85 5.86 8.39 4.99
C ARG A 85 6.17 6.94 4.62
N VAL A 86 5.20 6.04 4.84
CA VAL A 86 5.26 4.63 4.45
C VAL A 86 5.24 4.49 2.92
N ALA A 87 4.41 5.27 2.24
CA ALA A 87 4.45 5.35 0.78
C ALA A 87 5.82 5.79 0.26
N ARG A 88 6.43 6.81 0.90
CA ARG A 88 7.78 7.29 0.53
C ARG A 88 8.90 6.32 0.88
N SER A 89 8.69 5.38 1.80
CA SER A 89 9.68 4.33 2.08
C SER A 89 9.68 3.22 1.03
N GLY A 90 8.69 3.20 0.11
CA GLY A 90 8.64 2.26 -1.00
C GLY A 90 7.42 1.33 -1.01
N ILE A 91 6.52 1.44 -0.01
CA ILE A 91 5.29 0.63 0.05
C ILE A 91 4.19 1.32 -0.75
N GLY A 92 3.89 0.80 -1.95
CA GLY A 92 2.75 1.22 -2.75
C GLY A 92 1.51 0.39 -2.47
N ARG A 93 0.33 1.01 -2.40
CA ARG A 93 -0.95 0.31 -2.28
C ARG A 93 -1.88 0.65 -3.44
N THR A 94 -2.47 -0.39 -4.02
CA THR A 94 -3.66 -0.28 -4.86
C THR A 94 -4.92 -0.58 -4.05
N PHE A 95 -6.03 0.04 -4.42
CA PHE A 95 -7.32 -0.18 -3.79
C PHE A 95 -8.24 -0.93 -4.75
N GLN A 96 -9.16 -1.73 -4.20
CA GLN A 96 -10.11 -2.54 -4.99
C GLN A 96 -10.90 -1.67 -5.99
N ASN A 97 -11.29 -0.47 -5.56
CA ASN A 97 -11.87 0.53 -6.44
C ASN A 97 -10.79 1.54 -6.80
N VAL A 98 -10.27 1.44 -8.02
CA VAL A 98 -9.31 2.41 -8.54
C VAL A 98 -10.03 3.73 -8.76
N ARG A 99 -9.53 4.79 -8.11
CA ARG A 99 -9.98 6.16 -8.39
C ARG A 99 -9.01 6.78 -9.39
N VAL A 100 -9.47 6.92 -10.63
CA VAL A 100 -8.78 7.65 -11.69
C VAL A 100 -9.42 9.02 -11.86
N PHE A 101 -8.64 10.01 -12.31
CA PHE A 101 -9.17 11.30 -12.74
C PHE A 101 -9.63 11.16 -14.18
N SER A 102 -10.95 11.16 -14.39
CA SER A 102 -11.61 10.93 -15.69
C SER A 102 -11.26 11.99 -16.73
N GLU A 103 -10.95 13.20 -16.29
CA GLU A 103 -10.62 14.34 -17.13
C GLU A 103 -9.16 14.29 -17.61
N LEU A 104 -8.38 13.32 -17.12
CA LEU A 104 -6.96 13.17 -17.44
C LEU A 104 -6.70 11.95 -18.30
N THR A 105 -5.77 12.10 -19.25
CA THR A 105 -5.24 10.96 -20.01
C THR A 105 -4.58 9.93 -19.09
N VAL A 106 -4.42 8.69 -19.58
CA VAL A 106 -3.70 7.62 -18.86
C VAL A 106 -2.30 8.07 -18.44
N ARG A 107 -1.59 8.77 -19.34
CA ARG A 107 -0.24 9.29 -19.06
C ARG A 107 -0.26 10.31 -17.92
N GLN A 108 -1.24 11.21 -17.91
CA GLN A 108 -1.37 12.22 -16.85
C GLN A 108 -1.73 11.58 -15.51
N ASN A 109 -2.62 10.60 -15.48
CA ASN A 109 -2.89 9.81 -14.26
C ASN A 109 -1.62 9.12 -13.73
N ALA A 110 -0.80 8.52 -14.61
CA ALA A 110 0.46 7.89 -14.21
C ALA A 110 1.50 8.92 -13.68
N GLN A 111 1.55 10.11 -14.28
CA GLN A 111 2.46 11.18 -13.85
C GLN A 111 2.10 11.77 -12.49
N LEU A 112 0.81 11.84 -12.14
CA LEU A 112 0.37 12.32 -10.81
C LEU A 112 0.98 11.50 -9.66
N SER A 113 1.15 10.19 -9.86
CA SER A 113 1.75 9.30 -8.86
C SER A 113 3.24 9.60 -8.64
N ARG A 114 3.95 10.08 -9.66
CA ARG A 114 5.38 10.43 -9.58
C ARG A 114 5.62 11.81 -8.99
N ASN A 115 4.73 12.75 -9.27
CA ASN A 115 4.94 14.17 -9.00
C ASN A 115 4.12 14.69 -7.81
N TRP A 116 3.56 13.83 -6.94
CA TRP A 116 2.71 14.25 -5.81
C TRP A 116 3.40 15.29 -4.89
N SER A 117 4.73 15.32 -4.83
CA SER A 117 5.50 16.36 -4.14
C SER A 117 5.57 17.72 -4.86
N GLU A 118 5.33 17.78 -6.18
CA GLU A 118 5.41 18.98 -7.02
C GLU A 118 4.04 19.57 -7.42
N VAL A 119 2.97 18.80 -7.32
CA VAL A 119 1.58 19.25 -7.54
C VAL A 119 0.86 19.42 -6.21
N GLY A 120 1.11 20.57 -5.56
CA GLY A 120 0.31 21.02 -4.42
C GLY A 120 -1.14 21.33 -4.82
N PRO A 121 -2.08 21.36 -3.86
CA PRO A 121 -3.52 21.53 -4.12
C PRO A 121 -3.85 22.81 -4.91
N LEU A 122 -3.08 23.88 -4.71
CA LEU A 122 -3.27 25.16 -5.39
C LEU A 122 -2.89 25.13 -6.88
N ARG A 123 -2.02 24.21 -7.32
CA ARG A 123 -1.62 24.07 -8.73
C ARG A 123 -2.60 23.23 -9.54
N MET A 124 -3.48 22.48 -8.89
CA MET A 124 -4.56 21.73 -9.53
C MET A 124 -5.72 22.64 -9.95
N LEU A 125 -5.99 23.70 -9.17
CA LEU A 125 -7.04 24.68 -9.44
C LEU A 125 -6.75 25.62 -10.63
N GLY A 126 -5.49 25.70 -11.08
CA GLY A 126 -5.07 26.60 -12.14
C GLY A 126 -4.93 25.96 -13.53
N ARG A 127 -5.35 24.71 -13.72
CA ARG A 127 -5.18 23.96 -14.98
C ARG A 127 -6.48 23.68 -15.74
N THR A 128 -7.58 24.34 -15.38
CA THR A 128 -8.86 24.16 -16.08
C THR A 128 -8.83 24.67 -17.53
N ASP A 129 -7.82 25.44 -17.93
CA ASP A 129 -7.66 25.88 -19.32
C ASP A 129 -6.28 25.48 -19.85
N GLN A 130 -6.21 24.41 -20.65
CA GLN A 130 -5.39 24.33 -21.87
C GLN A 130 -5.60 23.01 -22.62
N HIS A 131 -6.48 23.11 -23.62
CA HIS A 131 -6.53 22.37 -24.88
C HIS A 131 -6.74 20.84 -24.87
N CYS A 132 -8.00 20.47 -25.09
CA CYS A 132 -8.33 19.47 -26.11
C CYS A 132 -7.72 19.90 -27.46
N LEU A 133 -6.67 19.20 -27.90
CA LEU A 133 -6.40 18.81 -29.29
C LEU A 133 -5.63 17.48 -29.27
#